data_AF-A0A4P5SMR3-F1
#
_entry.id   AF-A0A4P5SMR3-F1
#
_cell.length_a   1.000
_cell.length_b   1.000
_cell.length_c   1.000
_cell.angle_alpha   90.00
_cell.angle_beta   90.00
_cell.angle_gamma   90.00
#
_symmetry.space_group_name_H-M   'P 1'
#
loop_
_entity.id
_entity.type
_entity.pdbx_description
1 polymer ?
#
loop_
_entity_poly.entity_id
_entity_poly.type
_entity_poly.pdbx_seq_one_letter_code
_entity_poly.pdbx_strand_id
1 'polypeptide(L)'
;MIVEIKILKSNYKIDCKESDQNKILNCADKLNNRINKLNSSLGNIDEKTLLVITCLMMEEELKNLKTKISKNSQTTNSSQINSHLNTENKKYSEDEVLEAISESTDNINDYLTKIINKIQEY
;
A
#
# COMPACT_ATOMS: atom_id res chain seq x y z
N MET A 1 17.89 -26.39 -0.08
CA MET A 1 18.33 -26.26 -1.48
C MET A 1 18.84 -24.85 -1.64
N ILE A 2 20.02 -24.66 -2.26
CA ILE A 2 20.60 -23.32 -2.38
C ILE A 2 20.16 -22.71 -3.71
N VAL A 3 19.60 -21.50 -3.64
CA VAL A 3 19.26 -20.67 -4.79
C VAL A 3 20.19 -19.47 -4.81
N GLU A 4 20.79 -19.20 -5.96
CA GLU A 4 21.63 -18.02 -6.18
C GLU A 4 20.78 -16.93 -6.84
N ILE A 5 20.74 -15.75 -6.22
CA ILE A 5 20.04 -14.58 -6.75
C ILE A 5 21.02 -13.41 -6.88
N LYS A 6 20.81 -12.59 -7.91
CA LYS A 6 21.56 -11.35 -8.10
C LYS A 6 20.65 -10.18 -7.79
N ILE A 7 20.98 -9.40 -6.76
CA ILE A 7 20.30 -8.13 -6.48
C ILE A 7 21.32 -7.02 -6.72
N LEU A 8 21.00 -6.08 -7.62
CA LEU A 8 21.94 -5.03 -8.05
C LEU A 8 23.28 -5.62 -8.57
N LYS A 9 24.40 -5.27 -7.93
CA LYS A 9 25.74 -5.77 -8.28
C LYS A 9 26.16 -6.95 -7.40
N SER A 10 25.33 -7.30 -6.42
CA SER A 10 25.63 -8.27 -5.38
C SER A 10 24.96 -9.62 -5.66
N ASN A 11 25.71 -10.71 -5.43
CA ASN A 11 25.20 -12.08 -5.54
C ASN A 11 24.92 -12.63 -4.14
N TYR A 12 23.76 -13.23 -3.95
CA TYR A 12 23.31 -13.81 -2.69
C TYR A 12 22.98 -15.28 -2.87
N LYS A 13 23.31 -16.08 -1.85
CA LYS A 13 22.93 -17.49 -1.78
C LYS A 13 21.91 -17.65 -0.66
N ILE A 14 20.73 -18.16 -1.00
CA ILE A 14 19.63 -18.35 -0.06
C ILE A 14 19.35 -19.85 0.02
N ASP A 15 19.36 -20.41 1.22
CA ASP A 15 18.88 -21.77 1.45
C ASP A 15 17.35 -21.75 1.62
N CYS A 16 16.66 -22.56 0.84
CA CYS A 16 15.21 -22.65 0.85
C CYS A 16 14.71 -24.07 0.57
N LYS A 17 13.42 -24.28 0.82
CA LYS A 17 12.71 -25.48 0.36
C LYS A 17 12.51 -25.41 -1.15
N GLU A 18 12.48 -26.56 -1.81
CA GLU A 18 12.23 -26.66 -3.25
C GLU A 18 10.88 -26.02 -3.64
N SER A 19 9.85 -26.20 -2.81
CA SER A 19 8.52 -25.58 -3.01
C SER A 19 8.52 -24.05 -3.03
N ASP A 20 9.55 -23.42 -2.47
CA ASP A 20 9.65 -21.96 -2.34
C ASP A 20 10.65 -21.34 -3.33
N GLN A 21 11.42 -22.16 -4.06
CA GLN A 21 12.41 -21.70 -5.03
C GLN A 21 11.82 -20.68 -6.02
N ASN A 22 10.70 -21.04 -6.66
CA ASN A 22 10.03 -20.15 -7.63
C ASN A 22 9.52 -18.86 -6.98
N LYS A 23 9.06 -18.92 -5.72
CA LYS A 23 8.60 -17.73 -5.00
C LYS A 23 9.77 -16.78 -4.73
N ILE A 24 10.92 -17.32 -4.31
CA ILE A 24 12.12 -16.53 -4.02
C ILE A 24 12.65 -15.87 -5.29
N LEU A 25 12.73 -16.61 -6.41
CA LEU A 25 13.14 -16.05 -7.70
C LEU A 25 12.21 -14.91 -8.14
N ASN A 26 10.89 -15.14 -8.07
CA ASN A 26 9.90 -14.10 -8.40
C ASN A 26 10.01 -12.88 -7.47
N CYS A 27 10.29 -13.08 -6.17
CA CYS A 27 10.51 -11.98 -5.24
C CYS A 27 11.80 -11.21 -5.56
N ALA A 28 12.87 -11.91 -5.93
CA ALA A 28 14.13 -11.29 -6.33
C ALA A 28 13.95 -10.42 -7.58
N ASP A 29 13.21 -10.90 -8.58
CA ASP A 29 12.91 -10.13 -9.80
C ASP A 29 12.08 -8.88 -9.50
N LYS A 30 11.04 -9.01 -8.65
CA LYS A 30 10.22 -7.87 -8.22
C LYS A 30 11.05 -6.85 -7.45
N LEU A 31 11.93 -7.30 -6.56
CA LEU A 31 12.81 -6.44 -5.79
C LEU A 31 13.76 -5.67 -6.71
N ASN A 32 14.44 -6.37 -7.64
CA ASN A 32 15.32 -5.74 -8.62
C ASN A 32 14.60 -4.69 -9.46
N ASN A 33 13.41 -5.00 -9.96
CA ASN A 33 12.63 -4.05 -10.75
C ASN A 33 12.28 -2.79 -9.95
N ARG A 34 11.94 -2.95 -8.67
CA ARG A 34 11.61 -1.83 -7.79
C ARG A 34 12.84 -0.96 -7.50
N ILE A 35 13.95 -1.59 -7.17
CA ILE A 35 15.22 -0.91 -6.92
C ILE A 35 15.68 -0.16 -8.17
N ASN A 36 15.62 -0.76 -9.36
CA ASN A 36 16.04 -0.11 -10.60
C ASN A 36 15.20 1.14 -10.90
N LYS A 37 13.88 1.07 -10.67
CA LYS A 37 13.00 2.26 -10.76
C LYS A 37 13.40 3.32 -9.75
N LEU A 38 13.65 2.91 -8.50
CA LEU A 38 14.03 3.84 -7.44
C LEU A 38 15.37 4.53 -7.73
N ASN A 39 16.35 3.78 -8.23
CA ASN A 39 17.66 4.30 -8.65
C ASN A 39 17.51 5.37 -9.75
N SER A 40 16.61 5.13 -10.71
CA SER A 40 16.34 6.11 -11.77
C SER A 40 15.68 7.39 -11.26
N SER A 41 14.90 7.32 -10.17
CA SER A 41 14.18 8.46 -9.60
C SER A 41 14.97 9.28 -8.57
N LEU A 42 15.87 8.65 -7.82
CA LEU A 42 16.58 9.30 -6.70
C LEU A 42 18.02 9.73 -7.06
N GLY A 43 18.52 9.39 -8.24
CA GLY A 43 19.89 9.69 -8.67
C GLY A 43 20.93 8.70 -8.13
N ASN A 44 22.21 9.09 -8.15
CA ASN A 44 23.34 8.22 -7.77
C ASN A 44 23.45 8.05 -6.24
N ILE A 45 22.57 7.23 -5.67
CA ILE A 45 22.64 6.78 -4.28
C ILE A 45 23.46 5.49 -4.20
N ASP A 46 24.16 5.27 -3.09
CA ASP A 46 24.88 4.03 -2.86
C ASP A 46 23.94 2.80 -2.74
N GLU A 47 24.45 1.64 -3.14
CA GLU A 47 23.68 0.39 -3.25
C GLU A 47 23.00 0.00 -1.92
N LYS A 48 23.68 0.25 -0.79
CA LYS A 48 23.19 -0.13 0.53
C LYS A 48 22.06 0.79 0.98
N THR A 49 22.23 2.10 0.81
CA THR A 49 21.18 3.07 1.12
C THR A 49 19.95 2.85 0.25
N LEU A 50 20.13 2.59 -1.04
CA LEU A 50 19.02 2.30 -1.94
C LEU A 50 18.23 1.05 -1.52
N LEU A 51 18.94 0.00 -1.09
CA LEU A 51 18.33 -1.22 -0.57
C LEU A 51 17.55 -0.94 0.72
N VAL A 52 18.12 -0.19 1.66
CA VAL A 52 17.46 0.19 2.91
C VAL A 52 16.19 1.00 2.65
N ILE A 53 16.23 2.01 1.77
CA ILE A 53 15.05 2.80 1.39
C ILE A 53 13.98 1.86 0.80
N THR A 54 14.37 0.95 -0.09
CA THR A 54 13.43 0.00 -0.70
C THR A 54 12.75 -0.87 0.36
N CYS A 55 13.50 -1.38 1.34
CA CYS A 55 12.94 -2.15 2.46
C CYS A 55 11.96 -1.32 3.30
N LEU A 56 12.30 -0.07 3.64
CA LEU A 56 11.43 0.83 4.39
C LEU A 56 10.11 1.11 3.64
N MET A 57 10.18 1.35 2.34
CA MET A 57 9.00 1.55 1.51
C MET A 57 8.13 0.28 1.43
N MET A 58 8.74 -0.90 1.38
CA MET A 58 8.01 -2.17 1.36
C MET A 58 7.28 -2.43 2.69
N GLU A 59 7.90 -2.13 3.82
CA GLU A 59 7.27 -2.27 5.14
C GLU A 59 6.07 -1.31 5.29
N GLU A 60 6.22 -0.06 4.86
CA GLU A 60 5.11 0.90 4.89
C GLU A 60 3.97 0.48 3.95
N GLU A 61 4.26 -0.02 2.76
CA GLU A 61 3.24 -0.57 1.86
C GLU A 61 2.53 -1.79 2.48
N LEU A 62 3.28 -2.71 3.10
CA LEU A 62 2.71 -3.88 3.75
C LEU A 62 1.80 -3.49 4.92
N LYS A 63 2.21 -2.50 5.72
CA LYS A 63 1.39 -1.92 6.78
C LYS A 63 0.10 -1.31 6.21
N ASN A 64 0.20 -0.53 5.13
CA ASN A 64 -0.96 0.08 4.47
C ASN A 64 -1.89 -0.94 3.83
N LEU A 65 -1.36 -2.06 3.31
CA LEU A 65 -2.18 -3.16 2.81
C LEU A 65 -2.90 -3.89 3.95
N LYS A 66 -2.21 -4.17 5.07
CA LYS A 66 -2.83 -4.79 6.25
C LYS A 66 -3.95 -3.93 6.83
N THR A 67 -3.75 -2.63 6.96
CA THR A 67 -4.80 -1.72 7.47
C THR A 67 -6.00 -1.63 6.53
N LYS A 68 -5.78 -1.62 5.20
CA LYS A 68 -6.87 -1.68 4.22
C LYS A 68 -7.66 -2.97 4.31
N ILE A 69 -6.99 -4.12 4.45
CA ILE A 69 -7.65 -5.42 4.62
C ILE A 69 -8.47 -5.43 5.92
N SER A 70 -7.90 -4.98 7.05
CA SER A 70 -8.62 -4.93 8.34
C SER A 70 -9.86 -4.03 8.30
N LYS A 71 -9.79 -2.89 7.58
CA LYS A 71 -10.95 -2.00 7.39
C LYS A 71 -12.04 -2.66 6.53
N ASN A 72 -11.66 -3.36 5.45
CA ASN A 72 -12.62 -4.08 4.60
C ASN A 72 -13.29 -5.27 5.33
N SER A 73 -12.57 -5.96 6.21
CA SER A 73 -13.14 -7.07 7.00
C SER A 73 -14.11 -6.60 8.09
N GLN A 74 -14.03 -5.33 8.53
CA GLN A 74 -14.99 -4.75 9.48
C GLN A 74 -16.29 -4.31 8.79
N THR A 75 -16.24 -3.93 7.51
CA THR A 75 -17.45 -3.60 6.73
C THR A 75 -18.28 -4.83 6.33
N THR A 76 -17.73 -6.04 6.33
CA THR A 76 -18.47 -7.26 5.96
C THR A 76 -19.28 -7.90 7.09
N ASN A 77 -19.08 -7.50 8.35
CA ASN A 77 -19.82 -8.06 9.50
C ASN A 77 -20.97 -7.17 9.99
N SER A 78 -21.27 -6.07 9.30
CA SER A 78 -22.39 -5.18 9.62
C SER A 78 -23.49 -5.13 8.55
N SER A 79 -23.51 -6.09 7.61
CA SER A 79 -24.49 -6.13 6.52
C SER A 79 -25.12 -7.51 6.30
N GLN A 80 -25.37 -8.25 7.39
CA GLN A 80 -26.52 -9.15 7.44
C GLN A 80 -27.71 -8.35 7.98
N ILE A 81 -28.35 -7.57 7.13
CA ILE A 81 -29.76 -7.16 7.17
C ILE A 81 -29.98 -6.43 5.83
N ASN A 82 -31.01 -6.86 5.11
CA ASN A 82 -31.47 -6.39 3.79
C ASN A 82 -30.91 -7.15 2.56
N SER A 83 -31.43 -8.37 2.42
CA SER A 83 -32.27 -8.80 1.29
C SER A 83 -32.04 -8.19 -0.11
N HIS A 84 -31.96 -9.09 -1.09
CA HIS A 84 -32.28 -8.89 -2.51
C HIS A 84 -31.28 -8.05 -3.32
N LEU A 85 -30.30 -8.75 -3.90
CA LEU A 85 -29.70 -8.36 -5.18
C LEU A 85 -30.76 -8.51 -6.28
N ASN A 86 -31.64 -7.52 -6.39
CA ASN A 86 -32.26 -7.18 -7.66
C ASN A 86 -31.45 -6.04 -8.28
N THR A 87 -30.88 -6.36 -9.44
CA THR A 87 -30.40 -5.49 -10.49
C THR A 87 -31.29 -4.25 -10.69
N GLU A 88 -30.87 -3.07 -10.23
CA GLU A 88 -31.30 -1.79 -10.81
C GLU A 88 -30.17 -0.75 -10.73
N ASN A 89 -29.79 -0.22 -11.89
CA ASN A 89 -28.97 0.98 -12.05
C ASN A 89 -29.69 2.17 -11.38
N LYS A 90 -29.40 2.43 -10.10
CA LYS A 90 -29.84 3.67 -9.45
C LYS A 90 -28.85 4.77 -9.82
N LYS A 91 -29.22 5.57 -10.82
CA LYS A 91 -28.55 6.83 -11.15
C LYS A 91 -28.77 7.78 -9.95
N TYR A 92 -27.78 7.89 -9.08
CA TYR A 92 -27.75 8.92 -8.02
C TYR A 92 -27.91 10.28 -8.69
N SER A 93 -28.79 11.14 -8.15
CA SER A 93 -28.91 12.52 -8.61
C SER A 93 -27.62 13.27 -8.28
N GLU A 94 -27.22 14.22 -9.13
CA GLU A 94 -26.03 15.05 -8.88
C GLU A 94 -26.09 15.73 -7.52
N ASP A 95 -27.28 16.09 -7.03
CA ASP A 95 -27.50 16.72 -5.74
C ASP A 95 -27.12 15.83 -4.54
N GLU A 96 -27.40 14.52 -4.59
CA GLU A 96 -27.03 13.57 -3.52
C GLU A 96 -25.50 13.35 -3.48
N VAL A 97 -24.85 13.37 -4.64
CA VAL A 97 -23.39 13.26 -4.73
C VAL A 97 -22.72 14.53 -4.21
N LEU A 98 -23.28 15.70 -4.51
CA LEU A 98 -22.78 16.99 -4.04
C LEU A 98 -22.93 17.14 -2.52
N GLU A 99 -24.03 16.67 -1.93
CA GLU A 99 -24.24 16.69 -0.49
C GLU A 99 -23.20 15.82 0.24
N ALA A 100 -22.96 14.60 -0.24
CA ALA A 100 -21.93 13.70 0.31
C ALA A 100 -20.50 14.26 0.18
N ILE A 101 -20.20 14.95 -0.93
CA ILE A 101 -18.91 15.63 -1.13
C ILE A 101 -18.78 16.82 -0.18
N SER A 102 -19.85 17.61 0.01
CA SER A 102 -19.86 18.74 0.94
C SER A 102 -19.58 18.28 2.37
N GLU A 103 -20.29 17.25 2.84
CA GLU A 103 -20.10 16.71 4.18
C GLU A 103 -18.69 16.12 4.37
N SER A 104 -18.15 15.44 3.36
CA SER A 104 -16.77 14.98 3.41
C SER A 104 -15.75 16.13 3.43
N THR A 105 -16.03 17.24 2.75
CA THR A 105 -15.14 18.40 2.66
C THR A 105 -15.10 19.14 4.00
N ASP A 106 -16.25 19.32 4.65
CA ASP A 106 -16.33 19.94 5.97
C ASP A 106 -15.59 19.13 7.04
N ASN A 107 -15.71 17.80 7.00
CA ASN A 107 -14.99 16.90 7.89
C ASN A 107 -13.47 16.97 7.69
N ILE A 108 -12.99 17.09 6.45
CA ILE A 108 -11.57 17.30 6.16
C ILE A 108 -11.09 18.64 6.72
N ASN A 109 -11.89 19.68 6.56
CA ASN A 109 -11.54 21.03 7.01
C ASN A 109 -11.45 21.13 8.54
N ASP A 110 -12.35 20.46 9.26
CA ASP A 110 -12.30 20.37 10.73
C ASP A 110 -11.06 19.60 11.21
N TYR A 111 -10.68 18.53 10.52
CA TYR A 111 -9.45 17.78 10.82
C TYR A 111 -8.19 18.61 10.59
N LEU A 112 -8.12 19.37 9.49
CA LEU A 112 -7.01 20.28 9.20
C LEU A 112 -6.88 21.37 10.26
N THR A 113 -8.00 21.96 10.69
CA THR A 113 -8.02 22.97 11.75
C THR A 113 -7.47 22.42 13.07
N LYS A 114 -7.85 21.18 13.43
CA LYS A 114 -7.33 20.49 14.62
C LYS A 114 -5.83 20.21 14.55
N ILE A 115 -5.30 19.89 13.37
CA ILE A 115 -3.85 19.70 13.17
C ILE A 115 -3.12 21.03 13.27
N ILE A 116 -3.63 22.09 12.63
CA ILE A 116 -3.01 23.43 12.66
C ILE A 116 -2.91 23.95 14.09
N ASN A 117 -3.99 23.84 14.87
CA ASN A 117 -3.98 24.24 16.28
C ASN A 117 -2.97 23.43 17.10
N LYS A 118 -2.85 22.12 16.86
CA LYS A 118 -1.83 21.28 17.53
C LYS A 118 -0.40 21.62 17.15
N ILE A 119 -0.16 22.16 15.96
CA ILE A 119 1.18 22.58 15.52
C ILE A 119 1.54 23.95 16.11
N GLN A 120 0.56 24.83 16.36
CA GLN A 120 0.80 26.16 16.95
C GLN A 120 1.02 26.13 18.47
N GLU A 121 0.60 25.06 19.17
CA GLU A 121 0.84 24.86 20.60
C GLU A 121 2.22 24.22 20.93
N TYR A 122 3.03 23.90 19.90
CA TYR A 122 4.42 23.44 20.02
C TYR A 122 5.41 24.51 19.52
#